data_AF-A0A7W7DH46-F1
#
_entry.id   AF-A0A7W7DH46-F1
#
_cell.length_a   1.000
_cell.length_b   1.000
_cell.length_c   1.000
_cell.angle_alpha   90.00
_cell.angle_beta   90.00
_cell.angle_gamma   90.00
#
_symmetry.space_group_name_H-M   'P 1'
#
loop_
_entity.id
_entity.type
_entity.pdbx_description
1 polymer ?
#
loop_
_entity_poly.entity_id
_entity_poly.type
_entity_poly.pdbx_seq_one_letter_code
_entity_poly.pdbx_strand_id
1 'polypeptide(L)'
;MRKRSRAPVGQAGCEAQGPGAARLPQLEVAVMTVMSIARFERFFRAAAGLNVDKNDLKRYSDFVDSKLYDLLTVAQATAKANGRDIIRTPDLPITKGLQESIHHFRKIDHDVELKPILEQLATHPALDRTPDEETEAAYPDIVGGLSLALAQSFKILHPDLKNPQTQHWDEARAVFDLLL
;
A
#
# COMPACT_ATOMS: atom_id res chain seq x y z
N MET A 1 80.09 2.69 4.64
CA MET A 1 80.19 1.32 5.19
C MET A 1 79.60 1.30 6.60
N ARG A 2 78.71 0.31 6.87
CA ARG A 2 78.29 -0.27 8.17
C ARG A 2 77.81 0.71 9.27
N LYS A 3 76.51 1.02 9.35
CA LYS A 3 75.44 0.34 10.14
C LYS A 3 75.79 0.06 11.61
N ARG A 4 75.09 0.79 12.49
CA ARG A 4 74.96 0.59 13.93
C ARG A 4 74.03 -0.59 14.26
N SER A 5 74.36 -1.22 15.36
CA SER A 5 73.61 -2.24 16.10
C SER A 5 72.42 -1.65 16.88
N ARG A 6 71.28 -2.35 16.90
CA ARG A 6 70.42 -2.61 18.08
C ARG A 6 69.13 -3.34 17.65
N ALA A 7 68.89 -4.50 18.24
CA ALA A 7 67.54 -5.04 18.46
C ALA A 7 67.10 -4.65 19.90
N PRO A 8 65.91 -5.01 20.44
CA PRO A 8 64.75 -5.73 19.87
C PRO A 8 63.38 -5.09 20.28
N VAL A 9 62.29 -5.87 20.14
CA VAL A 9 60.98 -5.82 20.86
C VAL A 9 59.76 -5.43 20.01
N GLY A 10 58.79 -6.35 19.97
CA GLY A 10 57.36 -5.97 19.99
C GLY A 10 56.43 -6.71 19.01
N GLN A 11 55.73 -7.72 19.53
CA GLN A 11 54.32 -8.09 19.22
C GLN A 11 54.02 -8.71 17.84
N ALA A 12 53.78 -10.02 17.75
CA ALA A 12 52.59 -10.79 18.15
C ALA A 12 51.39 -10.62 17.17
N GLY A 13 51.22 -11.66 16.33
CA GLY A 13 49.92 -12.23 15.95
C GLY A 13 48.96 -11.37 15.13
N CYS A 14 49.13 -11.38 13.80
CA CYS A 14 48.01 -11.21 12.88
C CYS A 14 47.19 -12.52 12.86
N GLU A 15 46.08 -12.58 13.59
CA GLU A 15 45.02 -13.53 13.30
C GLU A 15 43.80 -12.79 12.73
N ALA A 16 43.42 -13.25 11.54
CA ALA A 16 42.32 -12.71 10.76
C ALA A 16 40.98 -12.98 11.43
N GLN A 17 40.32 -11.94 11.93
CA GLN A 17 38.89 -11.97 12.20
C GLN A 17 38.16 -11.46 10.95
N GLY A 18 37.63 -12.40 10.16
CA GLY A 18 36.64 -12.09 9.14
C GLY A 18 35.38 -11.51 9.79
N PRO A 19 34.73 -10.50 9.20
CA PRO A 19 33.51 -9.96 9.75
C PRO A 19 32.44 -11.05 9.66
N GLY A 20 31.91 -11.44 10.82
CA GLY A 20 30.77 -12.31 10.94
C GLY A 20 29.65 -11.81 10.03
N ALA A 21 29.10 -12.74 9.24
CA ALA A 21 27.96 -12.52 8.39
C ALA A 21 26.91 -11.70 9.14
N ALA A 22 26.69 -10.48 8.67
CA ALA A 22 25.58 -9.65 9.09
C ALA A 22 24.32 -10.48 8.89
N ARG A 23 23.68 -10.89 10.00
CA ARG A 23 22.25 -11.18 9.98
C ARG A 23 21.57 -9.89 9.53
N LEU A 24 21.27 -9.82 8.23
CA LEU A 24 20.41 -8.77 7.72
C LEU A 24 19.07 -8.89 8.47
N PRO A 25 18.54 -7.76 8.96
CA PRO A 25 17.50 -7.80 9.97
C PRO A 25 16.20 -8.30 9.35
N GLN A 26 15.65 -9.38 9.92
CA GLN A 26 14.23 -9.77 9.79
C GLN A 26 13.26 -8.72 10.42
N LEU A 27 13.71 -7.48 10.58
CA LEU A 27 12.99 -6.33 11.12
C LEU A 27 12.58 -5.31 10.04
N GLU A 28 13.02 -5.50 8.78
CA GLU A 28 12.69 -4.61 7.66
C GLU A 28 11.53 -5.12 6.78
N VAL A 29 10.73 -6.06 7.30
CA VAL A 29 9.32 -6.17 6.89
C VAL A 29 8.51 -5.17 7.73
N ALA A 30 9.05 -3.96 7.86
CA ALA A 30 8.42 -2.84 8.51
C ALA A 30 7.25 -2.39 7.63
N VAL A 31 6.11 -3.04 7.82
CA VAL A 31 4.76 -2.47 7.77
C VAL A 31 4.58 -1.43 6.65
N MET A 32 4.65 -1.90 5.39
CA MET A 32 4.03 -1.25 4.23
C MET A 32 2.52 -1.40 4.39
N THR A 33 1.91 -0.57 5.24
CA THR A 33 0.51 -0.73 5.54
C THR A 33 -0.21 0.59 5.50
N VAL A 34 -1.16 0.68 4.57
CA VAL A 34 -2.10 1.79 4.35
C VAL A 34 -2.73 2.36 5.63
N MET A 35 -2.80 1.59 6.73
CA MET A 35 -3.24 2.07 8.06
C MET A 35 -2.57 1.27 9.19
N SER A 36 -2.41 1.86 10.38
CA SER A 36 -2.17 1.06 11.61
C SER A 36 -3.26 0.00 11.85
N ILE A 37 -2.88 -1.15 12.42
CA ILE A 37 -3.79 -2.30 12.69
C ILE A 37 -5.07 -1.87 13.42
N ALA A 38 -4.94 -1.07 14.48
CA ALA A 38 -6.09 -0.63 15.27
C ALA A 38 -7.07 0.26 14.46
N ARG A 39 -6.56 1.08 13.53
CA ARG A 39 -7.41 1.89 12.65
C ARG A 39 -8.07 1.05 11.58
N PHE A 40 -7.34 0.09 11.01
CA PHE A 40 -7.87 -0.88 10.06
C PHE A 40 -9.05 -1.67 10.66
N GLU A 41 -8.87 -2.23 11.86
CA GLU A 41 -9.93 -2.96 12.57
C GLU A 41 -11.14 -2.07 12.90
N ARG A 42 -10.89 -0.84 13.36
CA ARG A 42 -11.95 0.13 13.68
C ARG A 42 -12.74 0.54 12.43
N PHE A 43 -12.05 0.75 11.32
CA PHE A 43 -12.66 1.10 10.05
C PHE A 43 -13.62 0.02 9.55
N PHE A 44 -13.15 -1.23 9.42
CA PHE A 44 -13.99 -2.35 8.93
C PHE A 44 -15.19 -2.63 9.85
N ARG A 45 -15.01 -2.39 11.15
CA ARG A 45 -16.12 -2.46 12.12
C ARG A 45 -17.15 -1.36 11.90
N ALA A 46 -16.72 -0.12 11.69
CA ALA A 46 -17.62 1.00 11.43
C ALA A 46 -18.31 0.90 10.06
N ALA A 47 -17.58 0.46 9.04
CA ALA A 47 -18.05 0.38 7.66
C ALA A 47 -19.09 -0.74 7.44
N ALA A 48 -18.89 -1.89 8.08
CA ALA A 48 -19.66 -3.10 7.75
C ALA A 48 -19.88 -4.05 8.95
N GLY A 49 -19.47 -3.68 10.17
CA GLY A 49 -19.59 -4.55 11.34
C GLY A 49 -18.70 -5.80 11.26
N LEU A 50 -17.56 -5.68 10.57
CA LEU A 50 -16.58 -6.76 10.37
C LEU A 50 -15.44 -6.66 11.39
N ASN A 51 -14.97 -7.82 11.83
CA ASN A 51 -13.79 -8.01 12.65
C ASN A 51 -12.70 -8.61 11.77
N VAL A 52 -11.95 -7.74 11.12
CA VAL A 52 -10.71 -8.09 10.41
C VAL A 52 -9.57 -8.25 11.41
N ASP A 53 -8.51 -8.98 11.04
CA ASP A 53 -7.32 -9.12 11.89
C ASP A 53 -6.03 -8.65 11.20
N LYS A 54 -4.91 -8.70 11.92
CA LYS A 54 -3.59 -8.30 11.41
C LYS A 54 -3.12 -9.10 10.20
N ASN A 55 -3.59 -10.33 10.00
CA ASN A 55 -3.19 -11.18 8.88
C ASN A 55 -3.91 -10.74 7.59
N ASP A 56 -5.09 -10.13 7.72
CA ASP A 56 -5.83 -9.55 6.59
C ASP A 56 -5.24 -8.21 6.12
N LEU A 57 -4.45 -7.57 6.96
CA LEU A 57 -3.87 -6.25 6.71
C LEU A 57 -3.04 -6.21 5.41
N LYS A 58 -2.25 -7.26 5.16
CA LYS A 58 -1.50 -7.39 3.92
C LYS A 58 -2.42 -7.54 2.70
N ARG A 59 -3.47 -8.36 2.80
CA ARG A 59 -4.43 -8.58 1.70
C ARG A 59 -5.16 -7.29 1.33
N TYR A 60 -5.50 -6.52 2.35
CA TYR A 60 -6.08 -5.20 2.21
C TYR A 60 -5.10 -4.24 1.53
N SER A 61 -3.86 -4.14 2.02
CA SER A 61 -2.83 -3.28 1.44
C SER A 61 -2.61 -3.62 -0.03
N ASP A 62 -2.43 -4.90 -0.36
CA ASP A 62 -2.23 -5.38 -1.73
C ASP A 62 -3.48 -5.15 -2.60
N PHE A 63 -4.68 -5.10 -2.01
CA PHE A 63 -5.93 -4.82 -2.74
C PHE A 63 -6.01 -3.35 -3.14
N VAL A 64 -5.91 -2.43 -2.18
CA VAL A 64 -6.10 -0.99 -2.45
C VAL A 64 -4.98 -0.44 -3.34
N ASP A 65 -3.76 -0.93 -3.14
CA ASP A 65 -2.58 -0.58 -3.92
C ASP A 65 -2.73 -1.00 -5.38
N SER A 66 -3.04 -2.27 -5.63
CA SER A 66 -3.32 -2.78 -6.99
C SER A 66 -4.43 -1.98 -7.66
N LYS A 67 -5.55 -1.73 -6.98
CA LYS A 67 -6.68 -1.04 -7.59
C LYS A 67 -6.41 0.42 -7.86
N LEU A 68 -5.70 1.11 -6.98
CA LEU A 68 -5.29 2.49 -7.24
C LEU A 68 -4.32 2.56 -8.43
N TYR A 69 -3.38 1.62 -8.54
CA TYR A 69 -2.47 1.54 -9.68
C TYR A 69 -3.20 1.27 -11.01
N ASP A 70 -4.19 0.37 -11.02
CA ASP A 70 -5.01 0.08 -12.20
C ASP A 70 -5.77 1.34 -12.67
N LEU A 71 -6.38 2.09 -11.73
CA LEU A 71 -7.06 3.35 -12.02
C LEU A 71 -6.09 4.38 -12.66
N LEU A 72 -4.87 4.49 -12.13
CA LEU A 72 -3.84 5.39 -12.64
C LEU A 72 -3.35 4.96 -14.02
N THR A 73 -3.21 3.65 -14.25
CA THR A 73 -2.80 3.10 -15.55
C THR A 73 -3.78 3.49 -16.65
N VAL A 74 -5.09 3.37 -16.40
CA VAL A 74 -6.11 3.82 -17.34
C VAL A 74 -6.10 5.35 -17.50
N ALA A 75 -5.93 6.09 -16.41
CA ALA A 75 -5.93 7.55 -16.42
C ALA A 75 -4.80 8.14 -17.29
N GLN A 76 -3.64 7.51 -17.36
CA GLN A 76 -2.57 7.90 -18.28
C GLN A 76 -2.98 7.81 -19.75
N ALA A 77 -3.72 6.76 -20.12
CA ALA A 77 -4.22 6.59 -21.48
C ALA A 77 -5.25 7.67 -21.81
N THR A 78 -6.15 8.00 -20.86
CA THR A 78 -7.13 9.10 -21.00
C THR A 78 -6.44 10.46 -21.12
N ALA A 79 -5.45 10.74 -20.27
CA ALA A 79 -4.67 11.97 -20.34
C ALA A 79 -3.96 12.11 -21.70
N LYS A 80 -3.32 11.04 -22.19
CA LYS A 80 -2.71 10.98 -23.51
C LYS A 80 -3.71 11.22 -24.64
N ALA A 81 -4.88 10.59 -24.59
CA ALA A 81 -5.93 10.77 -25.58
C ALA A 81 -6.44 12.22 -25.62
N ASN A 82 -6.40 12.91 -24.49
CA ASN A 82 -6.71 14.33 -24.35
C ASN A 82 -5.54 15.26 -24.68
N GLY A 83 -4.41 14.73 -25.18
CA GLY A 83 -3.22 15.52 -25.53
C GLY A 83 -2.50 16.11 -24.32
N ARG A 84 -2.64 15.51 -23.14
CA ARG A 84 -2.01 15.94 -21.89
C ARG A 84 -0.89 14.98 -21.47
N ASP A 85 0.17 15.56 -20.92
CA ASP A 85 1.29 14.82 -20.34
C ASP A 85 1.22 14.70 -18.82
N ILE A 86 0.12 15.20 -18.23
CA ILE A 86 -0.18 15.12 -16.81
C ILE A 86 -1.56 14.50 -16.61
N ILE A 87 -1.68 13.58 -15.66
CA ILE A 87 -2.96 13.00 -15.26
C ILE A 87 -3.69 14.00 -14.38
N ARG A 88 -4.96 14.25 -14.67
CA ARG A 88 -5.86 15.03 -13.82
C ARG A 88 -6.96 14.13 -13.25
N THR A 89 -7.59 14.56 -12.17
CA THR A 89 -8.70 13.84 -11.53
C THR A 89 -9.77 13.34 -12.51
N PRO A 90 -10.23 14.11 -13.53
CA PRO A 90 -11.22 13.62 -14.49
C PRO A 90 -10.75 12.51 -15.44
N ASP A 91 -9.44 12.21 -15.49
CA ASP A 91 -8.90 11.09 -16.27
C ASP A 91 -9.08 9.75 -15.57
N LEU A 92 -9.20 9.77 -14.24
CA LEU A 92 -9.41 8.57 -13.45
C LEU A 92 -10.78 7.96 -13.82
N PRO A 93 -10.85 6.65 -14.08
CA PRO A 93 -12.11 5.98 -14.43
C PRO A 93 -12.97 5.71 -13.18
N ILE A 94 -13.22 6.75 -12.37
CA ILE A 94 -14.07 6.67 -11.19
C ILE A 94 -15.53 6.59 -11.64
N THR A 95 -16.07 5.39 -11.59
CA THR A 95 -17.50 5.17 -11.87
C THR A 95 -18.37 5.85 -10.81
N LYS A 96 -19.63 6.11 -11.16
CA LYS A 96 -20.60 6.69 -10.22
C LYS A 96 -20.71 5.87 -8.91
N GLY A 97 -20.66 4.54 -8.99
CA GLY A 97 -20.72 3.68 -7.80
C GLY A 97 -19.52 3.87 -6.85
N LEU A 98 -18.31 3.98 -7.42
CA LEU A 98 -17.11 4.27 -6.63
C LEU A 98 -17.14 5.70 -6.08
N GLN A 99 -17.62 6.67 -6.86
CA GLN A 99 -17.77 8.06 -6.42
C GLN A 99 -18.69 8.18 -5.20
N GLU A 100 -19.84 7.49 -5.18
CA GLU A 100 -20.71 7.47 -4.00
C GLU A 100 -20.04 6.80 -2.80
N SER A 101 -19.22 5.78 -3.02
CA SER A 101 -18.43 5.15 -1.95
C SER A 101 -17.40 6.12 -1.37
N ILE A 102 -16.74 6.93 -2.21
CA ILE A 102 -15.85 8.01 -1.77
C ILE A 102 -16.62 9.05 -0.95
N HIS A 103 -17.80 9.47 -1.42
CA HIS A 103 -18.64 10.42 -0.68
C HIS A 103 -19.11 9.88 0.67
N HIS A 104 -19.44 8.59 0.75
CA HIS A 104 -19.81 7.94 2.00
C HIS A 104 -18.63 7.80 2.94
N PHE A 105 -17.46 7.45 2.43
CA PHE A 105 -16.23 7.37 3.21
C PHE A 105 -15.94 8.70 3.93
N ARG A 106 -16.02 9.83 3.23
CA ARG A 106 -15.85 11.18 3.81
C ARG A 106 -16.80 11.50 4.97
N LYS A 107 -17.97 10.84 5.04
CA LYS A 107 -18.96 11.03 6.12
C LYS A 107 -18.70 10.18 7.35
N ILE A 108 -17.90 9.12 7.23
CA ILE A 108 -17.58 8.20 8.34
C ILE A 108 -16.55 8.83 9.31
N ASP A 109 -16.00 10.00 8.97
CA ASP A 109 -15.04 10.76 9.78
C ASP A 109 -13.89 9.86 10.27
N HIS A 110 -13.30 9.14 9.31
CA HIS A 110 -12.17 8.26 9.54
C HIS A 110 -10.98 8.72 8.70
N ASP A 111 -9.87 9.01 9.36
CA ASP A 111 -8.62 9.31 8.70
C ASP A 111 -7.95 8.03 8.17
N VAL A 112 -7.65 8.03 6.87
CA VAL A 112 -6.72 7.08 6.25
C VAL A 112 -5.32 7.70 6.26
N GLU A 113 -4.32 6.94 6.69
CA GLU A 113 -2.94 7.40 6.66
C GLU A 113 -2.44 7.34 5.21
N LEU A 114 -2.14 8.49 4.61
CA LEU A 114 -1.75 8.55 3.20
C LEU A 114 -0.32 8.08 2.96
N LYS A 115 0.58 8.33 3.91
CA LYS A 115 2.03 8.06 3.75
C LYS A 115 2.34 6.61 3.35
N PRO A 116 1.73 5.58 3.98
CA PRO A 116 1.99 4.21 3.57
C PRO A 116 1.38 3.84 2.21
N ILE A 117 0.31 4.51 1.77
CA ILE A 117 -0.25 4.30 0.42
C ILE A 117 0.75 4.77 -0.64
N LEU A 118 1.32 5.96 -0.46
CA LEU A 118 2.28 6.53 -1.41
C LEU A 118 3.58 5.72 -1.47
N GLU A 119 4.07 5.24 -0.34
CA GLU A 119 5.25 4.36 -0.26
C GLU A 119 5.02 3.04 -0.99
N GLN A 120 3.80 2.49 -0.91
CA GLN A 120 3.46 1.24 -1.58
C GLN A 120 3.25 1.43 -3.09
N LEU A 121 2.60 2.52 -3.52
CA LEU A 121 2.47 2.86 -4.94
C LEU A 121 3.83 2.99 -5.65
N ALA A 122 4.83 3.53 -4.94
CA ALA A 122 6.19 3.67 -5.47
C ALA A 122 6.88 2.33 -5.80
N THR A 123 6.30 1.19 -5.40
CA THR A 123 6.81 -0.15 -5.72
C THR A 123 6.35 -0.68 -7.08
N HIS A 124 5.34 -0.04 -7.70
CA HIS A 124 4.85 -0.41 -9.03
C HIS A 124 5.76 0.12 -10.16
N PRO A 125 5.64 -0.43 -11.38
CA PRO A 125 6.29 0.17 -12.54
C PRO A 125 5.92 1.65 -12.68
N ALA A 126 6.91 2.48 -12.97
CA ALA A 126 6.72 3.92 -13.11
C ALA A 126 5.65 4.23 -14.18
N LEU A 127 4.78 5.18 -13.86
CA LEU A 127 3.81 5.73 -14.81
C LEU A 127 4.56 6.56 -15.86
N ASP A 128 4.21 6.40 -17.14
CA ASP A 128 4.66 7.25 -18.26
C ASP A 128 4.25 8.72 -18.07
N ARG A 129 3.14 8.98 -17.39
CA ARG A 129 2.63 10.32 -17.05
C ARG A 129 2.36 10.40 -15.57
N THR A 130 2.81 11.48 -14.94
CA THR A 130 2.58 11.69 -13.52
C THR A 130 1.22 12.37 -13.29
N PRO A 131 0.55 12.05 -12.17
CA PRO A 131 -0.57 12.85 -11.66
C PRO A 131 -0.14 14.26 -11.28
N ASP A 132 -1.07 15.21 -11.34
CA ASP A 132 -0.89 16.53 -10.73
C ASP A 132 -1.17 16.50 -9.22
N GLU A 133 -0.77 17.56 -8.53
CA GLU A 133 -0.93 17.69 -7.08
C GLU A 133 -2.40 17.54 -6.63
N GLU A 134 -3.36 18.05 -7.41
CA GLU A 134 -4.79 17.92 -7.12
C GLU A 134 -5.25 16.45 -7.20
N THR A 135 -4.75 15.72 -8.18
CA THR A 135 -5.06 14.29 -8.37
C THR A 135 -4.43 13.45 -7.27
N GLU A 136 -3.18 13.72 -6.90
CA GLU A 136 -2.53 13.02 -5.77
C GLU A 136 -3.23 13.32 -4.45
N ALA A 137 -3.71 14.55 -4.25
CA ALA A 137 -4.48 14.93 -3.07
C ALA A 137 -5.81 14.15 -2.96
N ALA A 138 -6.33 13.58 -4.04
CA ALA A 138 -7.53 12.77 -4.05
C ALA A 138 -7.30 11.29 -3.64
N TYR A 139 -6.04 10.83 -3.56
CA TYR A 139 -5.73 9.43 -3.25
C TYR A 139 -6.26 8.90 -1.91
N PRO A 140 -6.19 9.65 -0.78
CA PRO A 140 -6.77 9.17 0.47
C PRO A 140 -8.25 8.87 0.34
N ASP A 141 -8.98 9.73 -0.37
CA ASP A 141 -10.42 9.62 -0.57
C ASP A 141 -10.76 8.44 -1.49
N ILE A 142 -10.01 8.25 -2.57
CA ILE A 142 -10.19 7.11 -3.48
C ILE A 142 -9.93 5.80 -2.76
N VAL A 143 -8.83 5.71 -2.00
CA VAL A 143 -8.50 4.52 -1.22
C VAL A 143 -9.56 4.28 -0.16
N GLY A 144 -9.97 5.29 0.59
CA GLY A 144 -11.06 5.17 1.57
C GLY A 144 -12.38 4.71 0.94
N GLY A 145 -12.71 5.20 -0.26
CA GLY A 145 -13.86 4.75 -1.04
C GLY A 145 -13.77 3.28 -1.48
N LEU A 146 -12.61 2.85 -1.97
CA LEU A 146 -12.33 1.44 -2.30
C LEU A 146 -12.47 0.55 -1.07
N SER A 147 -11.94 0.98 0.08
CA SER A 147 -12.01 0.26 1.34
C SER A 147 -13.44 0.12 1.85
N LEU A 148 -14.25 1.18 1.71
CA LEU A 148 -15.66 1.14 2.08
C LEU A 148 -16.45 0.18 1.17
N ALA A 149 -16.25 0.29 -0.15
CA ALA A 149 -16.89 -0.60 -1.11
C ALA A 149 -16.52 -2.06 -0.86
N LEU A 150 -15.25 -2.35 -0.55
CA LEU A 150 -14.78 -3.68 -0.19
C LEU A 150 -15.45 -4.21 1.08
N ALA A 151 -15.48 -3.40 2.15
CA ALA A 151 -16.14 -3.74 3.40
C ALA A 151 -17.63 -4.09 3.20
N GLN A 152 -18.33 -3.31 2.39
CA GLN A 152 -19.74 -3.55 2.06
C GLN A 152 -19.93 -4.78 1.17
N SER A 153 -19.01 -5.04 0.24
CA SER A 153 -19.06 -6.21 -0.64
C SER A 153 -19.02 -7.52 0.15
N PHE A 154 -18.22 -7.60 1.23
CA PHE A 154 -18.25 -8.75 2.14
C PHE A 154 -19.64 -9.03 2.70
N LYS A 155 -20.38 -7.98 3.11
CA LYS A 155 -21.73 -8.13 3.67
C LYS A 155 -22.78 -8.42 2.61
N ILE A 156 -22.57 -7.96 1.38
CA ILE A 156 -23.46 -8.29 0.25
C ILE A 156 -23.31 -9.77 -0.13
N LEU A 157 -22.07 -10.24 -0.25
CA LEU A 157 -21.77 -11.63 -0.59
C LEU A 157 -22.10 -12.59 0.57
N HIS A 158 -21.80 -12.18 1.81
CA HIS A 158 -21.97 -12.98 3.02
C HIS A 158 -22.67 -12.16 4.13
N PRO A 159 -24.01 -12.10 4.13
CA PRO A 159 -24.78 -11.22 5.03
C PRO A 159 -24.48 -11.39 6.52
N ASP A 160 -24.28 -12.63 6.97
CA ASP A 160 -24.02 -12.94 8.38
C ASP A 160 -22.53 -12.90 8.75
N LEU A 161 -21.65 -12.55 7.82
CA LEU A 161 -20.21 -12.52 8.05
C LEU A 161 -19.84 -11.50 9.13
N LYS A 162 -19.03 -11.97 10.08
CA LYS A 162 -18.40 -11.17 11.12
C LYS A 162 -16.89 -11.17 11.02
N ASN A 163 -16.25 -12.32 10.79
CA ASN A 163 -14.80 -12.44 10.70
C ASN A 163 -14.42 -12.92 9.29
N PRO A 164 -14.02 -12.02 8.37
CA PRO A 164 -13.55 -12.40 7.04
C PRO A 164 -12.41 -13.42 7.12
N GLN A 165 -12.32 -14.28 6.11
CA GLN A 165 -11.31 -15.33 5.98
C GLN A 165 -10.77 -15.25 4.56
N THR A 166 -9.66 -15.94 4.28
CA THR A 166 -9.00 -15.92 2.96
C THR A 166 -9.98 -16.03 1.80
N GLN A 167 -10.87 -17.03 1.84
CA GLN A 167 -11.86 -17.26 0.79
C GLN A 167 -12.77 -16.04 0.55
N HIS A 168 -13.18 -15.34 1.61
CA HIS A 168 -14.06 -14.18 1.48
C HIS A 168 -13.31 -13.03 0.80
N TRP A 169 -12.02 -12.85 1.12
CA TRP A 169 -11.17 -11.84 0.48
C TRP A 169 -10.97 -12.13 -1.01
N ASP A 170 -10.73 -13.39 -1.36
CA ASP A 170 -10.54 -13.82 -2.75
C ASP A 170 -11.82 -13.61 -3.57
N GLU A 171 -12.97 -13.98 -3.02
CA GLU A 171 -14.28 -13.77 -3.65
C GLU A 171 -14.61 -12.28 -3.82
N ALA A 172 -14.41 -11.48 -2.78
CA ALA A 172 -14.63 -10.04 -2.86
C ALA A 172 -13.69 -9.42 -3.91
N ARG A 173 -12.39 -9.76 -3.89
CA ARG A 173 -11.41 -9.29 -4.89
C ARG A 173 -11.84 -9.64 -6.31
N ALA A 174 -12.30 -10.86 -6.54
CA ALA A 174 -12.77 -11.28 -7.86
C ALA A 174 -13.92 -10.41 -8.39
N VAL A 175 -14.82 -9.92 -7.52
CA VAL A 175 -15.86 -8.96 -7.92
C VAL A 175 -15.26 -7.63 -8.37
N PHE A 176 -14.25 -7.12 -7.65
CA PHE A 176 -13.58 -5.88 -8.04
C PHE A 176 -12.78 -6.04 -9.33
N ASP A 177 -12.10 -7.16 -9.54
CA ASP A 177 -11.33 -7.44 -10.76
C ASP A 177 -12.22 -7.51 -12.03
N LEU A 178 -13.52 -7.77 -11.87
CA LEU A 178 -14.47 -7.71 -12.98
C LEU A 178 -14.89 -6.28 -13.35
N LEU A 179 -14.67 -5.30 -12.48
CA LEU A 179 -15.25 -3.96 -12.57
C LEU A 179 -14.22 -2.83 -12.60
N LEU A 180 -13.04 -3.04 -12.01
CA LEU A 180 -11.93 -2.10 -11.84
C LEU A 180 -10.62 -2.78 -12.23
#